data_AF-A0A6L2Q7Q5-F1
#
_entry.id   AF-A0A6L2Q7Q5-F1
#
_cell.length_a   1.000
_cell.length_b   1.000
_cell.length_c   1.000
_cell.angle_alpha   90.00
_cell.angle_beta   90.00
_cell.angle_gamma   90.00
#
_symmetry.space_group_name_H-M   'P 1'
#
loop_
_entity.id
_entity.type
_entity.pdbx_description
1 polymer ?
#
loop_
_entity_poly.entity_id
_entity_poly.type
_entity_poly.pdbx_seq_one_letter_code
_entity_poly.pdbx_strand_id
1 'polypeptide(L)'
;MLKPTVVMGLDVDYLPHDAVHVMQRGGDIDQLVVPHLYDLTHIAPKNAGYCVAEVLKEKQQDFREHSSSFPGLDTLVFLKLVSHLFPTSDFRHPVTTPAFVFMCQMLHQCKVKTYRDVAVGLFLVTLIMEYTVLSKRFSPAAISFLHGVLDMAVPKTNIKSASVVYPVRITAKARNLLVVSEPSVVSDMRTQLMNVDDLREKIPEDGSFKLRALHTAVKLLLEFCCHLENLSASYHIFKPVVNTLKQIDVEKYPRFLQEDICSVISKTEEMAHKKLQFMVMEKKKPKALRLYEPRIEEVFDGRKRRPMGKARQEHEKLLHKYKREMKGAIREIRRDKSFLAKLKLKETLQNDMERKQKVKEIFGSAAMQQGELRKLKRKK
;
A
#
# COMPACT_ATOMS: atom_id res chain seq x y z
N MET A 1 19.43 -15.12 36.82
CA MET A 1 18.19 -14.56 36.26
C MET A 1 17.96 -13.17 36.85
N LEU A 2 18.51 -12.15 36.22
CA LEU A 2 18.25 -10.73 36.52
C LEU A 2 18.01 -10.05 35.17
N LYS A 3 16.92 -9.30 35.09
CA LYS A 3 16.33 -8.78 33.85
C LYS A 3 17.27 -7.76 33.18
N PRO A 4 17.51 -7.84 31.85
CA PRO A 4 18.34 -6.90 31.10
C PRO A 4 17.58 -5.61 30.70
N THR A 5 16.53 -5.22 31.45
CA THR A 5 15.71 -4.04 31.16
C THR A 5 16.08 -2.80 31.97
N VAL A 6 17.01 -2.88 32.92
CA VAL A 6 17.33 -1.76 33.82
C VAL A 6 18.65 -1.05 33.48
N VAL A 7 19.49 -1.62 32.60
CA VAL A 7 20.81 -1.05 32.25
C VAL A 7 20.76 -0.08 31.07
N MET A 8 19.61 0.03 30.38
CA MET A 8 19.39 0.98 29.27
C MET A 8 18.54 2.19 29.70
N GLY A 9 18.56 2.53 30.99
CA GLY A 9 18.08 3.82 31.48
C GLY A 9 19.12 4.89 31.21
N LEU A 10 19.30 5.26 29.93
CA LEU A 10 19.79 6.60 29.63
C LEU A 10 18.59 7.50 29.87
N ASP A 11 18.66 8.29 30.93
CA ASP A 11 17.75 9.41 31.17
C ASP A 11 17.82 10.35 29.96
N VAL A 12 16.94 10.13 28.98
CA VAL A 12 16.72 11.07 27.87
C VAL A 12 16.09 12.37 28.40
N ASP A 13 15.56 12.33 29.62
CA ASP A 13 15.10 13.48 30.42
C ASP A 13 16.24 14.44 30.80
N TYR A 14 17.51 14.04 30.65
CA TYR A 14 18.70 14.89 30.86
C TYR A 14 19.36 15.40 29.56
N LEU A 15 18.64 15.37 28.44
CA LEU A 15 18.98 16.18 27.26
C LEU A 15 18.08 17.43 27.02
N PRO A 16 17.67 18.17 28.07
CA PRO A 16 17.30 19.57 27.90
C PRO A 16 18.12 20.51 28.80
N HIS A 17 18.41 21.71 28.28
CA HIS A 17 19.16 22.85 28.84
C HIS A 17 20.68 22.92 28.58
N ASP A 18 21.49 21.89 28.81
CA ASP A 18 22.95 22.04 28.68
C ASP A 18 23.44 22.05 27.22
N ALA A 19 22.74 21.37 26.30
CA ALA A 19 23.05 21.47 24.86
C ALA A 19 22.82 22.90 24.31
N VAL A 20 21.92 23.67 24.92
CA VAL A 20 21.64 25.06 24.55
C VAL A 20 22.72 26.01 25.09
N HIS A 21 23.33 25.69 26.24
CA HIS A 21 24.47 26.44 26.79
C HIS A 21 25.79 26.12 26.09
N VAL A 22 25.99 24.88 25.61
CA VAL A 22 27.24 24.48 24.95
C VAL A 22 27.26 24.85 23.45
N MET A 23 26.10 25.09 22.82
CA MET A 23 26.00 25.72 21.49
C MET A 23 26.58 27.15 21.42
N GLN A 24 26.92 27.76 22.57
CA GLN A 24 27.64 29.04 22.62
C GLN A 24 29.08 28.96 22.10
N ARG A 25 29.64 27.76 21.91
CA ARG A 25 30.91 27.53 21.20
C ARG A 25 30.61 26.73 19.94
N GLY A 26 30.46 27.43 18.82
CA GLY A 26 30.09 26.83 17.54
C GLY A 26 31.09 25.77 17.06
N GLY A 27 30.57 24.76 16.36
CA GLY A 27 31.33 23.94 15.42
C GLY A 27 31.32 22.44 15.64
N ASP A 28 31.55 21.96 16.87
CA ASP A 28 32.16 20.63 17.02
C ASP A 28 31.26 19.55 17.67
N ILE A 29 30.09 19.91 18.21
CA ILE A 29 29.22 18.94 18.90
C ILE A 29 28.59 17.98 17.89
N ASP A 30 28.16 18.47 16.73
CA ASP A 30 27.56 17.64 15.69
C ASP A 30 28.54 16.59 15.15
N GLN A 31 29.84 16.93 15.07
CA GLN A 31 30.86 16.00 14.61
C GLN A 31 31.29 15.01 15.70
N LEU A 32 31.19 15.39 16.97
CA LEU A 32 31.63 14.54 18.08
C LEU A 32 30.51 13.61 18.60
N VAL A 33 29.28 14.11 18.72
CA VAL A 33 28.18 13.39 19.41
C VAL A 33 27.34 12.58 18.43
N VAL A 34 27.10 13.09 17.22
CA VAL A 34 26.23 12.41 16.24
C VAL A 34 26.77 11.04 15.82
N PRO A 35 28.08 10.84 15.56
CA PRO A 35 28.58 9.52 15.23
C PRO A 35 28.37 8.50 16.34
N HIS A 36 28.61 8.88 17.60
CA HIS A 36 28.40 8.00 18.75
C HIS A 36 26.92 7.68 18.95
N LEU A 37 26.02 8.65 18.77
CA LEU A 37 24.58 8.40 18.80
C LEU A 37 24.15 7.48 17.66
N TYR A 38 24.72 7.66 16.46
CA TYR A 38 24.47 6.80 15.31
C TYR A 38 24.94 5.36 15.56
N ASP A 39 26.11 5.16 16.16
CA ASP A 39 26.58 3.83 16.53
C ASP A 39 25.66 3.18 17.57
N LEU A 40 25.19 3.95 18.56
CA LEU A 40 24.23 3.49 19.56
C LEU A 40 22.87 3.11 18.94
N THR A 41 22.38 3.88 17.95
CA THR A 41 21.14 3.51 17.24
C THR A 41 21.31 2.21 16.46
N HIS A 42 22.52 1.90 15.96
CA HIS A 42 22.81 0.63 15.29
C HIS A 42 22.87 -0.55 16.25
N ILE A 43 23.35 -0.36 17.48
CA ILE A 43 23.39 -1.40 18.51
C ILE A 43 21.98 -1.79 18.96
N ALA A 44 21.07 -0.82 19.13
CA ALA A 44 19.71 -1.07 19.62
C ALA A 44 18.63 -0.29 18.83
N PRO A 45 18.37 -0.66 17.57
CA PRO A 45 17.53 0.14 16.66
C PRO A 45 16.07 0.25 17.09
N LYS A 46 15.53 -0.80 17.71
CA LYS A 46 14.13 -0.79 18.20
C LYS A 46 13.98 0.19 19.37
N ASN A 47 14.85 0.10 20.37
CA ASN A 47 14.78 0.94 21.56
C ASN A 47 15.06 2.41 21.20
N ALA A 48 16.09 2.66 20.39
CA ALA A 48 16.38 3.99 19.88
C ALA A 48 15.19 4.59 19.10
N GLY A 49 14.54 3.80 18.25
CA GLY A 49 13.33 4.21 17.55
C GLY A 49 12.18 4.56 18.49
N TYR A 50 11.96 3.77 19.55
CA TYR A 50 10.93 4.07 20.56
C TYR A 50 11.23 5.33 21.35
N CYS A 51 12.46 5.48 21.88
CA CYS A 51 12.85 6.67 22.66
C CYS A 51 12.73 7.95 21.83
N VAL A 52 13.24 7.96 20.60
CA VAL A 52 13.15 9.14 19.72
C VAL A 52 11.71 9.43 19.33
N ALA A 53 10.87 8.40 19.13
CA ALA A 53 9.45 8.60 18.86
C ALA A 53 8.70 9.17 20.08
N GLU A 54 9.07 8.80 21.30
CA GLU A 54 8.51 9.36 22.53
C GLU A 54 8.87 10.83 22.71
N VAL A 55 10.15 11.20 22.52
CA VAL A 55 10.59 12.61 22.55
C VAL A 55 9.87 13.43 21.46
N LEU A 56 9.73 12.87 20.25
CA LEU A 56 8.99 13.55 19.18
C LEU A 56 7.52 13.78 19.56
N LYS A 57 6.91 12.81 20.25
CA LYS A 57 5.51 12.91 20.71
C LYS A 57 5.36 13.97 21.79
N GLU A 58 6.29 14.06 22.73
CA GLU A 58 6.34 15.10 23.76
C GLU A 58 6.47 16.49 23.11
N LYS A 59 7.46 16.71 22.24
CA LYS A 59 7.64 17.99 21.53
C LYS A 59 6.43 18.37 20.68
N GLN A 60 5.74 17.39 20.08
CA GLN A 60 4.50 17.65 19.35
C GLN A 60 3.36 18.04 20.30
N GLN A 61 3.27 17.45 21.48
CA GLN A 61 2.27 17.79 22.49
C GLN A 61 2.48 19.22 23.00
N ASP A 62 3.71 19.60 23.34
CA ASP A 62 4.07 20.97 23.73
C ASP A 62 3.70 21.99 22.65
N PHE A 63 3.95 21.63 21.39
CA PHE A 63 3.58 22.46 20.25
C PHE A 63 2.06 22.64 20.12
N ARG A 64 1.26 21.63 20.45
CA ARG A 64 -0.21 21.74 20.38
C ARG A 64 -0.76 22.70 21.41
N GLU A 65 -0.12 22.80 22.57
CA GLU A 65 -0.47 23.79 23.60
C GLU A 65 -0.18 25.21 23.11
N HIS A 66 0.89 25.39 22.34
CA HIS A 66 1.34 26.69 21.82
C HIS A 66 1.30 26.79 20.30
N SER A 67 0.22 26.31 19.67
CA SER A 67 0.13 26.05 18.21
C SER A 67 0.28 27.27 17.28
N SER A 68 0.45 28.48 17.83
CA SER A 68 0.56 29.73 17.09
C SER A 68 1.98 30.29 17.00
N SER A 69 2.92 29.70 17.74
CA SER A 69 4.31 30.15 17.85
C SER A 69 5.26 29.10 17.30
N PHE A 70 6.38 29.54 16.74
CA PHE A 70 7.46 28.64 16.32
C PHE A 70 8.16 28.02 17.54
N PRO A 71 8.73 26.81 17.39
CA PRO A 71 9.39 26.12 18.49
C PRO A 71 10.72 26.80 18.88
N GLY A 72 11.28 26.36 20.01
CA GLY A 72 12.65 26.68 20.42
C GLY A 72 13.72 25.99 19.55
N LEU A 73 14.98 26.39 19.80
CA LEU A 73 16.17 25.81 19.15
C LEU A 73 16.32 24.32 19.45
N ASP A 74 15.94 23.89 20.64
CA ASP A 74 15.96 22.50 21.11
C ASP A 74 15.23 21.55 20.15
N THR A 75 14.02 21.94 19.72
CA THR A 75 13.19 21.14 18.82
C THR A 75 13.77 21.13 17.41
N LEU A 76 14.35 22.24 16.97
CA LEU A 76 14.98 22.36 15.64
C LEU A 76 16.23 21.48 15.53
N VAL A 77 17.08 21.50 16.56
CA VAL A 77 18.26 20.64 16.64
C VAL A 77 17.85 19.18 16.71
N PHE A 78 16.81 18.84 17.49
CA PHE A 78 16.28 17.49 17.54
C PHE A 78 15.80 17.00 16.17
N LEU A 79 15.06 17.81 15.41
CA LEU A 79 14.62 17.46 14.06
C LEU A 79 15.79 17.28 13.09
N LYS A 80 16.85 18.09 13.22
CA LYS A 80 18.09 17.92 12.46
C LYS A 80 18.82 16.62 12.85
N LEU A 81 18.87 16.28 14.13
CA LEU A 81 19.45 15.03 14.61
C LEU A 81 18.75 13.81 13.98
N VAL A 82 17.41 13.84 13.90
CA VAL A 82 16.62 12.75 13.31
C VAL A 82 17.00 12.48 11.84
N SER A 83 17.36 13.51 11.06
CA SER A 83 17.80 13.34 9.66
C SER A 83 19.12 12.60 9.52
N HIS A 84 19.99 12.73 10.53
CA HIS A 84 21.30 12.06 10.57
C HIS A 84 21.21 10.64 11.14
N LEU A 85 20.33 10.42 12.11
CA LEU A 85 20.21 9.11 12.77
C LEU A 85 19.41 8.08 11.96
N PHE A 86 18.43 8.52 11.18
CA PHE A 86 17.49 7.62 10.50
C PHE A 86 17.38 7.92 8.99
N PRO A 87 17.12 6.90 8.16
CA PRO A 87 16.96 7.09 6.73
C PRO A 87 15.74 7.98 6.41
N THR A 88 15.93 8.91 5.47
CA THR A 88 14.89 9.83 4.96
C THR A 88 14.28 9.36 3.63
N SER A 89 14.85 8.33 2.99
CA SER A 89 14.40 7.79 1.71
C SER A 89 13.20 6.84 1.81
N ASP A 90 13.03 6.15 2.94
CA ASP A 90 12.04 5.09 3.12
C ASP A 90 10.61 5.55 2.90
N PHE A 91 9.79 4.73 2.24
CA PHE A 91 8.37 5.03 1.97
C PHE A 91 7.62 5.45 3.25
N ARG A 92 7.80 4.67 4.33
CA ARG A 92 7.27 4.95 5.66
C ARG A 92 8.26 4.50 6.73
N HIS A 93 8.64 5.42 7.60
CA HIS A 93 9.55 5.18 8.73
C HIS A 93 8.86 5.63 10.04
N PRO A 94 8.94 4.85 11.13
CA PRO A 94 8.22 5.13 12.38
C PRO A 94 8.60 6.46 13.06
N VAL A 95 9.80 6.99 12.81
CA VAL A 95 10.30 8.24 13.41
C VAL A 95 10.38 9.39 12.38
N THR A 96 10.96 9.10 11.22
CA THR A 96 11.25 10.13 10.20
C THR A 96 9.99 10.65 9.53
N THR A 97 9.00 9.78 9.27
CA THR A 97 7.73 10.19 8.67
C THR A 97 6.91 11.10 9.62
N PRO A 98 6.71 10.77 10.91
CA PRO A 98 6.03 11.70 11.80
C PRO A 98 6.83 12.99 12.03
N ALA A 99 8.17 12.94 12.08
CA ALA A 99 8.99 14.16 12.17
C ALA A 99 8.76 15.08 10.95
N PHE A 100 8.72 14.50 9.74
CA PHE A 100 8.42 15.23 8.51
C PHE A 100 7.02 15.85 8.51
N VAL A 101 6.01 15.11 8.97
CA VAL A 101 4.64 15.61 9.11
C VAL A 101 4.58 16.72 10.16
N PHE A 102 5.32 16.60 11.25
CA PHE A 102 5.40 17.62 12.29
C PHE A 102 6.01 18.93 11.76
N MET A 103 7.10 18.85 11.00
CA MET A 103 7.67 20.03 10.32
C MET A 103 6.65 20.71 9.38
N CYS A 104 5.92 19.92 8.59
CA CYS A 104 4.84 20.44 7.74
C CYS A 104 3.71 21.10 8.56
N GLN A 105 3.33 20.50 9.68
CA GLN A 105 2.33 21.04 10.60
C GLN A 105 2.75 22.40 11.13
N MET A 106 4.01 22.53 11.55
CA MET A 106 4.56 23.78 12.09
C MET A 106 4.55 24.90 11.06
N LEU A 107 5.02 24.63 9.84
CA LEU A 107 5.01 25.62 8.75
C LEU A 107 3.60 26.12 8.39
N HIS A 108 2.58 25.29 8.54
CA HIS A 108 1.20 25.67 8.23
C HIS A 108 0.49 26.38 9.39
N GLN A 109 0.69 25.93 10.63
CA GLN A 109 -0.07 26.41 11.80
C GLN A 109 0.54 27.65 12.45
N CYS A 110 1.87 27.79 12.42
CA CYS A 110 2.57 28.90 13.05
C CYS A 110 2.24 30.23 12.37
N LYS A 111 2.13 31.30 13.19
CA LYS A 111 1.94 32.66 12.68
C LYS A 111 3.28 33.37 12.63
N VAL A 112 3.65 33.89 11.47
CA VAL A 112 4.87 34.70 11.34
C VAL A 112 4.60 36.09 11.94
N LYS A 113 5.37 36.47 12.97
CA LYS A 113 5.26 37.76 13.67
C LYS A 113 6.59 38.52 13.67
N THR A 114 7.71 37.82 13.80
CA THR A 114 9.04 38.39 14.02
C THR A 114 10.06 37.92 12.97
N TYR A 115 11.22 38.57 12.91
CA TYR A 115 12.36 38.13 12.07
C TYR A 115 12.84 36.71 12.42
N ARG A 116 12.80 36.34 13.71
CA ARG A 116 13.13 34.99 14.18
C ARG A 116 12.19 33.95 13.61
N ASP A 117 10.89 34.24 13.54
CA ASP A 117 9.91 33.30 12.97
C ASP A 117 10.21 33.01 11.49
N VAL A 118 10.67 34.02 10.74
CA VAL A 118 11.13 33.85 9.35
C VAL A 118 12.37 32.96 9.30
N ALA A 119 13.34 33.22 10.17
CA ALA A 119 14.58 32.44 10.29
C ALA A 119 14.29 30.96 10.57
N VAL A 120 13.46 30.69 11.59
CA VAL A 120 13.06 29.33 11.99
C VAL A 120 12.28 28.64 10.88
N GLY A 121 11.37 29.34 10.21
CA GLY A 121 10.62 28.77 9.10
C GLY A 121 11.51 28.45 7.89
N LEU A 122 12.47 29.31 7.55
CA LEU A 122 13.44 29.03 6.49
C LEU A 122 14.33 27.84 6.85
N PHE A 123 14.76 27.73 8.11
CA PHE A 123 15.47 26.55 8.60
C PHE A 123 14.63 25.26 8.47
N LEU A 124 13.36 25.28 8.87
CA LEU A 124 12.46 24.13 8.69
C LEU A 124 12.29 23.76 7.22
N VAL A 125 12.24 24.74 6.32
CA VAL A 125 12.19 24.50 4.87
C VAL A 125 13.49 23.85 4.38
N THR A 126 14.65 24.26 4.89
CA THR A 126 15.94 23.62 4.56
C THR A 126 15.98 22.16 5.03
N LEU A 127 15.46 21.87 6.23
CA LEU A 127 15.34 20.50 6.73
C LEU A 127 14.40 19.67 5.86
N ILE A 128 13.24 20.22 5.49
CA ILE A 128 12.31 19.53 4.59
C ILE A 128 12.99 19.20 3.26
N MET A 129 13.79 20.13 2.70
CA MET A 129 14.56 19.86 1.50
C MET A 129 15.48 18.66 1.70
N GLU A 130 16.28 18.64 2.77
CA GLU A 130 17.18 17.53 3.13
C GLU A 130 16.46 16.18 3.22
N TYR A 131 15.28 16.13 3.84
CA TYR A 131 14.45 14.93 3.90
C TYR A 131 13.93 14.49 2.53
N THR A 132 13.67 15.44 1.63
CA THR A 132 13.10 15.17 0.31
C THR A 132 14.13 14.88 -0.77
N VAL A 133 15.40 15.30 -0.62
CA VAL A 133 16.45 15.21 -1.66
C VAL A 133 16.51 13.83 -2.33
N LEU A 134 16.53 12.75 -1.54
CA LEU A 134 16.57 11.40 -2.09
C LEU A 134 15.18 10.87 -2.50
N SER A 135 14.15 11.20 -1.72
CA SER A 135 12.80 10.63 -1.88
C SER A 135 11.97 11.30 -2.98
N LYS A 136 12.39 12.47 -3.47
CA LYS A 136 11.70 13.27 -4.50
C LYS A 136 10.25 13.59 -4.17
N ARG A 137 9.94 13.72 -2.88
CA ARG A 137 8.57 13.97 -2.40
C ARG A 137 8.24 15.46 -2.49
N PHE A 138 6.99 15.72 -2.83
CA PHE A 138 6.45 17.07 -2.89
C PHE A 138 5.95 17.52 -1.51
N SER A 139 6.48 18.65 -1.01
CA SER A 139 5.97 19.32 0.21
C SER A 139 5.28 20.64 -0.14
N PRO A 140 3.94 20.71 -0.11
CA PRO A 140 3.22 21.96 -0.39
C PRO A 140 3.43 23.01 0.70
N ALA A 141 3.66 22.59 1.95
CA ALA A 141 3.87 23.49 3.08
C ALA A 141 5.15 24.34 2.91
N ALA A 142 6.24 23.71 2.43
CA ALA A 142 7.51 24.40 2.20
C ALA A 142 7.40 25.48 1.11
N ILE A 143 6.80 25.14 -0.04
CA ILE A 143 6.64 26.09 -1.15
C ILE A 143 5.68 27.21 -0.77
N SER A 144 4.62 26.90 -0.03
CA SER A 144 3.69 27.91 0.47
C SER A 144 4.37 28.87 1.44
N PHE A 145 5.23 28.37 2.33
CA PHE A 145 6.00 29.19 3.25
C PHE A 145 6.97 30.11 2.49
N LEU A 146 7.73 29.58 1.53
CA LEU A 146 8.62 30.36 0.67
C LEU A 146 7.86 31.46 -0.10
N HIS A 147 6.68 31.13 -0.63
CA HIS A 147 5.79 32.11 -1.26
C HIS A 147 5.38 33.22 -0.29
N GLY A 148 5.04 32.87 0.96
CA GLY A 148 4.75 33.85 2.01
C GLY A 148 5.94 34.73 2.39
N VAL A 149 7.16 34.19 2.36
CA VAL A 149 8.39 34.97 2.59
C VAL A 149 8.62 35.99 1.49
N LEU A 150 8.43 35.60 0.22
CA LEU A 150 8.53 36.51 -0.91
C LEU A 150 7.45 37.60 -0.88
N ASP A 151 6.22 37.25 -0.49
CA ASP A 151 5.13 38.21 -0.34
C ASP A 151 5.45 39.28 0.72
N MET A 152 6.11 38.91 1.82
CA MET A 152 6.57 39.87 2.84
C MET A 152 7.67 40.83 2.34
N ALA A 153 8.31 40.52 1.21
CA ALA A 153 9.31 41.37 0.57
C ALA A 153 8.72 42.31 -0.50
N VAL A 154 7.46 42.12 -0.90
CA VAL A 154 6.77 42.99 -1.88
C VAL A 154 6.17 44.21 -1.18
N PRO A 155 6.49 45.45 -1.60
CA PRO A 155 5.86 46.65 -1.06
C PRO A 155 4.38 46.72 -1.51
N LYS A 156 3.49 47.00 -0.55
CA LYS A 156 2.02 46.99 -0.75
C LYS A 156 1.47 48.01 -1.75
N THR A 157 2.29 48.93 -2.26
CA THR A 157 1.88 49.89 -3.31
C THR A 157 1.53 49.20 -4.64
N ASN A 158 2.01 47.97 -4.85
CA ASN A 158 1.89 47.24 -6.11
C ASN A 158 0.77 46.16 -6.13
N ILE A 159 -0.04 46.03 -5.07
CA ILE A 159 -1.03 44.93 -4.98
C ILE A 159 -2.29 45.26 -5.80
N LYS A 160 -2.28 44.85 -7.08
CA LYS A 160 -3.52 44.50 -7.78
C LYS A 160 -3.92 43.10 -7.30
N SER A 161 -4.93 43.03 -6.45
CA SER A 161 -5.47 41.82 -5.79
C SER A 161 -5.30 40.51 -6.59
N ALA A 162 -4.20 39.80 -6.35
CA ALA A 162 -4.09 38.39 -6.72
C ALA A 162 -4.56 37.58 -5.51
N SER A 163 -5.86 37.29 -5.46
CA SER A 163 -6.47 36.42 -4.44
C SER A 163 -6.05 34.96 -4.69
N VAL A 164 -4.81 34.62 -4.34
CA VAL A 164 -4.41 33.23 -4.15
C VAL A 164 -4.43 33.01 -2.65
N VAL A 165 -5.30 32.09 -2.20
CA VAL A 165 -5.48 31.72 -0.79
C VAL A 165 -4.10 31.44 -0.19
N TYR A 166 -3.63 32.33 0.69
CA TYR A 166 -2.38 32.12 1.42
C TYR A 166 -2.63 31.07 2.50
N PRO A 167 -2.00 29.89 2.44
CA PRO A 167 -2.10 28.93 3.53
C PRO A 167 -1.13 29.29 4.68
N VAL A 168 -0.31 30.35 4.53
CA VAL A 168 0.59 30.86 5.58
C VAL A 168 -0.09 31.99 6.34
N ARG A 169 -0.14 31.86 7.66
CA ARG A 169 -0.77 32.86 8.54
C ARG A 169 0.20 34.01 8.83
N ILE A 170 0.32 34.94 7.90
CA ILE A 170 1.15 36.15 8.07
C ILE A 170 0.34 37.20 8.83
N THR A 171 0.86 37.66 9.97
CA THR A 171 0.24 38.72 10.78
C THR A 171 0.29 40.05 10.03
N ALA A 172 -0.70 40.94 10.20
CA ALA A 172 -0.73 42.24 9.51
C ALA A 172 0.53 43.09 9.71
N LYS A 173 1.14 43.02 10.91
CA LYS A 173 2.41 43.66 11.27
C LYS A 173 3.62 43.04 10.54
N ALA A 174 3.53 41.76 10.19
CA ALA A 174 4.62 41.00 9.58
C ALA A 174 4.72 41.18 8.05
N ARG A 175 3.66 41.68 7.41
CA ARG A 175 3.54 41.75 5.93
C ARG A 175 4.53 42.68 5.22
N ASN A 176 5.23 43.55 5.94
CA ASN A 176 6.25 44.44 5.36
C ASN A 176 7.64 44.21 6.00
N LEU A 177 7.83 43.14 6.77
CA LEU A 177 9.07 42.95 7.56
C LEU A 177 10.31 42.87 6.69
N LEU A 178 10.20 42.29 5.50
CA LEU A 178 11.31 42.03 4.59
C LEU A 178 11.42 43.07 3.46
N VAL A 179 10.60 44.12 3.48
CA VAL A 179 10.73 45.22 2.53
C VAL A 179 12.02 45.98 2.82
N VAL A 180 12.86 46.09 1.80
CA VAL A 180 14.09 46.86 1.82
C VAL A 180 13.79 48.26 1.30
N SER A 181 13.94 49.27 2.17
CA SER A 181 13.61 50.67 1.86
C SER A 181 14.77 51.45 1.21
N GLU A 182 16.01 51.03 1.40
CA GLU A 182 17.21 51.68 0.86
C GLU A 182 18.03 50.73 0.00
N PRO A 183 18.63 51.18 -1.12
CA PRO A 183 19.51 50.36 -1.94
C PRO A 183 20.76 50.03 -1.11
N SER A 184 20.72 48.87 -0.47
CA SER A 184 21.76 48.39 0.42
C SER A 184 23.05 48.17 -0.36
N VAL A 185 24.01 49.07 -0.13
CA VAL A 185 25.40 48.97 -0.57
C VAL A 185 26.07 47.88 0.26
N VAL A 186 25.94 46.62 -0.16
CA VAL A 186 26.72 45.51 0.43
C VAL A 186 27.67 44.98 -0.63
N SER A 187 28.96 45.18 -0.37
CA SER A 187 30.09 44.73 -1.17
C SER A 187 30.22 43.20 -1.16
N ASP A 188 30.04 42.63 -2.35
CA ASP A 188 30.64 41.44 -2.95
C ASP A 188 30.78 40.06 -2.27
N MET A 189 30.47 39.08 -3.14
CA MET A 189 30.77 37.64 -3.25
C MET A 189 30.08 36.61 -2.35
N ARG A 190 29.75 36.91 -1.09
CA ARG A 190 29.21 35.92 -0.13
C ARG A 190 28.28 36.58 0.87
N THR A 191 27.15 37.12 0.42
CA THR A 191 26.08 37.49 1.37
C THR A 191 25.65 36.21 2.09
N GLN A 192 26.15 36.07 3.31
CA GLN A 192 26.14 34.84 4.10
C GLN A 192 24.74 34.22 4.05
N LEU A 193 24.63 32.93 3.71
CA LEU A 193 23.39 32.21 3.95
C LEU A 193 23.01 32.40 5.44
N MET A 194 21.75 32.19 5.76
CA MET A 194 21.30 32.26 7.15
C MET A 194 22.20 31.41 8.05
N ASN A 195 22.70 32.04 9.12
CA ASN A 195 23.59 31.39 10.08
C ASN A 195 22.82 30.98 11.34
N VAL A 196 23.43 30.13 12.17
CA VAL A 196 22.84 29.70 13.46
C VAL A 196 22.56 30.91 14.38
N ASP A 197 23.38 31.96 14.28
CA ASP A 197 23.19 33.21 15.03
C ASP A 197 21.87 33.93 14.68
N ASP A 198 21.36 33.76 13.46
CA ASP A 198 20.11 34.34 13.01
C ASP A 198 18.86 33.65 13.63
N LEU A 199 19.04 32.52 14.34
CA LEU A 199 17.98 31.81 15.05
C LEU A 199 17.83 32.27 16.52
N ARG A 200 18.69 33.20 16.97
CA ARG A 200 18.68 33.73 18.34
C ARG A 200 17.55 34.73 18.56
N GLU A 201 17.16 34.94 19.81
CA GLU A 201 15.92 35.67 20.13
C GLU A 201 15.96 37.18 19.84
N LYS A 202 17.16 37.78 19.77
CA LYS A 202 17.33 39.22 19.51
C LYS A 202 18.10 39.40 18.20
N ILE A 203 17.37 39.58 17.12
CA ILE A 203 17.93 39.89 15.80
C ILE A 203 17.87 41.41 15.64
N PRO A 204 18.99 42.10 15.36
CA PRO A 204 18.95 43.52 15.01
C PRO A 204 18.15 43.71 13.72
N GLU A 205 17.36 44.79 13.62
CA GLU A 205 16.54 45.13 12.45
C GLU A 205 17.40 45.61 11.26
N ASP A 206 18.44 44.87 10.93
CA ASP A 206 19.42 45.25 9.92
C ASP A 206 18.92 44.88 8.53
N GLY A 207 19.12 45.77 7.56
CA GLY A 207 18.89 45.49 6.14
C GLY A 207 19.63 44.24 5.66
N SER A 208 20.74 43.88 6.29
CA SER A 208 21.48 42.65 6.00
C SER A 208 20.67 41.37 6.27
N PHE A 209 19.88 41.30 7.35
CA PHE A 209 19.07 40.11 7.64
C PHE A 209 18.00 39.91 6.58
N LYS A 210 17.33 41.00 6.17
CA LYS A 210 16.31 40.97 5.12
C LYS A 210 16.87 40.42 3.80
N LEU A 211 18.08 40.87 3.42
CA LEU A 211 18.78 40.35 2.25
C LEU A 211 19.16 38.87 2.40
N ARG A 212 19.68 38.44 3.55
CA ARG A 212 20.03 37.03 3.80
C ARG A 212 18.81 36.12 3.74
N ALA A 213 17.71 36.52 4.37
CA ALA A 213 16.45 35.77 4.37
C ALA A 213 15.85 35.67 2.95
N LEU A 214 15.93 36.74 2.16
CA LEU A 214 15.45 36.75 0.79
C LEU A 214 16.34 35.89 -0.13
N HIS A 215 17.66 36.03 -0.03
CA HIS A 215 18.62 35.23 -0.80
C HIS A 215 18.49 33.74 -0.50
N THR A 216 18.40 33.37 0.79
CA THR A 216 18.15 31.97 1.17
C THR A 216 16.81 31.45 0.66
N ALA A 217 15.73 32.23 0.72
CA ALA A 217 14.44 31.84 0.17
C ALA A 217 14.48 31.62 -1.35
N VAL A 218 15.11 32.51 -2.11
CA VAL A 218 15.26 32.38 -3.57
C VAL A 218 16.14 31.17 -3.92
N LYS A 219 17.23 30.95 -3.20
CA LYS A 219 18.10 29.78 -3.40
C LYS A 219 17.37 28.46 -3.11
N LEU A 220 16.63 28.40 -2.01
CA LEU A 220 15.80 27.23 -1.69
C LEU A 220 14.74 26.99 -2.77
N LEU A 221 14.10 28.05 -3.28
CA LEU A 221 13.17 27.94 -4.40
C LEU A 221 13.85 27.39 -5.66
N LEU A 222 15.05 27.86 -5.99
CA LEU A 222 15.83 27.34 -7.11
C LEU A 222 16.11 25.84 -6.97
N GLU A 223 16.51 25.41 -5.77
CA GLU A 223 16.73 23.99 -5.45
C GLU A 223 15.43 23.17 -5.56
N PHE A 224 14.29 23.70 -5.07
CA PHE A 224 12.98 23.06 -5.21
C PHE A 224 12.53 22.96 -6.68
N CYS A 225 12.83 23.97 -7.51
CA CYS A 225 12.56 23.93 -8.94
C CYS A 225 13.33 22.79 -9.63
N CYS A 226 14.62 22.62 -9.30
CA CYS A 226 15.42 21.49 -9.80
C CYS A 226 14.92 20.15 -9.26
N HIS A 227 14.57 20.08 -7.98
CA HIS A 227 14.13 18.85 -7.34
C HIS A 227 12.79 18.33 -7.89
N LEU A 228 11.86 19.25 -8.19
CA LEU A 228 10.49 18.96 -8.65
C LEU A 228 10.35 19.01 -10.18
N GLU A 229 11.47 19.05 -10.92
CA GLU A 229 11.50 19.14 -12.38
C GLU A 229 10.71 18.01 -13.07
N ASN A 230 10.74 16.81 -12.49
CA ASN A 230 10.10 15.62 -13.06
C ASN A 230 8.58 15.56 -12.81
N LEU A 231 8.04 16.45 -11.98
CA LEU A 231 6.60 16.46 -11.68
C LEU A 231 5.84 17.08 -12.86
N SER A 232 4.80 16.40 -13.32
CA SER A 232 3.95 16.88 -14.43
C SER A 232 3.28 18.22 -14.13
N ALA A 233 2.96 18.50 -12.86
CA ALA A 233 2.31 19.73 -12.42
C ALA A 233 3.28 20.83 -11.93
N SER A 234 4.59 20.68 -12.18
CA SER A 234 5.63 21.61 -11.68
C SER A 234 5.36 23.08 -12.04
N TYR A 235 5.06 23.38 -13.30
CA TYR A 235 4.76 24.75 -13.74
C TYR A 235 3.62 25.40 -12.95
N HIS A 236 2.52 24.68 -12.71
CA HIS A 236 1.36 25.22 -12.02
C HIS A 236 1.63 25.54 -10.55
N ILE A 237 2.54 24.79 -9.92
CA ILE A 237 2.92 24.99 -8.52
C ILE A 237 3.77 26.25 -8.37
N PHE A 238 4.72 26.48 -9.28
CA PHE A 238 5.63 27.63 -9.21
C PHE A 238 5.10 28.90 -9.89
N LYS A 239 4.08 28.80 -10.75
CA LYS A 239 3.40 29.95 -11.38
C LYS A 239 3.03 31.07 -10.38
N PRO A 240 2.35 30.82 -9.24
CA PRO A 240 2.06 31.88 -8.27
C PRO A 240 3.32 32.52 -7.68
N VAL A 241 4.38 31.73 -7.47
CA VAL A 241 5.68 32.20 -6.96
C VAL A 241 6.37 33.12 -7.98
N VAL A 242 6.35 32.77 -9.25
CA VAL A 242 6.90 33.64 -10.31
C VAL A 242 6.11 34.95 -10.43
N ASN A 243 4.79 34.91 -10.27
CA ASN A 243 3.97 36.12 -10.29
C ASN A 243 4.33 37.09 -9.15
N THR A 244 4.61 36.58 -7.94
CA THR A 244 5.06 37.42 -6.82
C THR A 244 6.49 37.90 -7.01
N LEU A 245 7.40 37.07 -7.54
CA LEU A 245 8.75 37.51 -7.90
C LEU A 245 8.76 38.65 -8.93
N LYS A 246 7.87 38.62 -9.94
CA LYS A 246 7.71 39.69 -10.94
C LYS A 246 7.20 41.02 -10.35
N GLN A 247 6.63 41.01 -9.15
CA GLN A 247 6.17 42.22 -8.45
C GLN A 247 7.24 42.87 -7.57
N ILE A 248 8.38 42.20 -7.38
CA ILE A 248 9.51 42.70 -6.60
C ILE A 248 10.34 43.63 -7.49
N ASP A 249 10.69 44.82 -6.97
CA ASP A 249 11.56 45.78 -7.65
C ASP A 249 13.01 45.26 -7.67
N VAL A 250 13.37 44.53 -8.74
CA VAL A 250 14.68 43.86 -8.90
C VAL A 250 15.87 44.84 -8.82
N GLU A 251 15.66 46.08 -9.25
CA GLU A 251 16.69 47.14 -9.29
C GLU A 251 17.24 47.53 -7.91
N LYS A 252 16.48 47.28 -6.83
CA LYS A 252 16.90 47.61 -5.45
C LYS A 252 17.85 46.58 -4.85
N TYR A 253 17.98 45.42 -5.48
CA TYR A 253 18.75 44.30 -4.95
C TYR A 253 20.13 44.17 -5.59
N PRO A 254 21.11 43.60 -4.89
CA PRO A 254 22.42 43.31 -5.47
C PRO A 254 22.38 42.34 -6.66
N ARG A 255 23.34 42.46 -7.59
CA ARG A 255 23.41 41.69 -8.85
C ARG A 255 23.26 40.17 -8.67
N PHE A 256 23.90 39.58 -7.67
CA PHE A 256 23.82 38.13 -7.41
C PHE A 256 22.38 37.66 -7.19
N LEU A 257 21.58 38.43 -6.44
CA LEU A 257 20.19 38.06 -6.16
C LEU A 257 19.31 38.27 -7.39
N GLN A 258 19.63 39.26 -8.23
CA GLN A 258 18.95 39.47 -9.51
C GLN A 258 19.18 38.27 -10.44
N GLU A 259 20.42 37.76 -10.52
CA GLU A 259 20.76 36.56 -11.29
C GLU A 259 20.00 35.34 -10.80
N ASP A 260 19.95 35.10 -9.48
CA ASP A 260 19.22 33.98 -8.89
C ASP A 260 17.71 34.09 -9.17
N ILE A 261 17.11 35.27 -9.03
CA ILE A 261 15.69 35.49 -9.35
C ILE A 261 15.42 35.22 -10.84
N CYS A 262 16.26 35.74 -11.73
CA CYS A 262 16.17 35.46 -13.16
C CYS A 262 16.27 33.97 -13.47
N SER A 263 17.15 33.24 -12.77
CA SER A 263 17.31 31.79 -12.94
C SER A 263 16.09 30.98 -12.47
N VAL A 264 15.38 31.44 -11.43
CA VAL A 264 14.11 30.83 -11.00
C VAL A 264 13.01 31.06 -12.03
N ILE A 265 12.93 32.27 -12.59
CA ILE A 265 11.94 32.62 -13.62
C ILE A 265 12.19 31.81 -14.89
N SER A 266 13.42 31.76 -15.39
CA SER A 266 13.76 31.04 -16.62
C SER A 266 13.48 29.54 -16.50
N LYS A 267 13.91 28.90 -15.40
CA LYS A 267 13.61 27.47 -15.15
C LYS A 267 12.11 27.21 -15.08
N THR A 268 11.33 28.09 -14.46
CA THR A 268 9.88 27.90 -14.38
C THR A 268 9.21 28.04 -15.76
N GLU A 269 9.72 28.94 -16.61
CA GLU A 269 9.26 29.11 -17.98
C GLU A 269 9.65 27.90 -18.86
N GLU A 270 10.84 27.32 -18.66
CA GLU A 270 11.23 26.03 -19.28
C GLU A 270 10.26 24.90 -18.89
N MET A 271 9.82 24.85 -17.62
CA MET A 271 8.83 23.87 -17.18
C MET A 271 7.46 24.07 -17.85
N ALA A 272 7.11 25.29 -18.29
CA ALA A 272 5.87 25.57 -18.98
C ALA A 272 5.80 24.90 -20.36
N HIS A 273 6.95 24.70 -21.00
CA HIS A 273 7.04 24.04 -22.31
C HIS A 273 6.88 22.51 -22.23
N LYS A 274 6.87 21.92 -21.03
CA LYS A 274 6.62 20.48 -20.85
C LYS A 274 5.16 20.16 -21.18
N LYS A 275 4.96 19.22 -22.11
CA LYS A 275 3.62 18.79 -22.54
C LYS A 275 2.90 18.09 -21.38
N LEU A 276 1.77 18.65 -20.96
CA LEU A 276 0.87 18.01 -20.01
C LEU A 276 0.18 16.82 -20.67
N GLN A 277 0.35 15.64 -20.10
CA GLN A 277 -0.41 14.46 -20.50
C GLN A 277 -1.74 14.42 -19.73
N PHE A 278 -2.83 14.13 -20.44
CA PHE A 278 -4.12 13.94 -19.79
C PHE A 278 -4.07 12.77 -18.81
N MET A 279 -4.75 12.90 -17.67
CA MET A 279 -4.83 11.82 -16.69
C MET A 279 -5.64 10.66 -17.29
N VAL A 280 -4.99 9.52 -17.50
CA VAL A 280 -5.62 8.30 -18.02
C VAL A 280 -5.71 7.29 -16.87
N MET A 281 -6.89 6.71 -16.66
CA MET A 281 -7.03 5.61 -15.70
C MET A 281 -6.12 4.46 -16.10
N GLU A 282 -5.41 3.88 -15.13
CA GLU A 282 -4.52 2.76 -15.41
C GLU A 282 -5.30 1.61 -16.06
N LYS A 283 -4.84 1.17 -17.24
CA LYS A 283 -5.50 0.08 -17.98
C LYS A 283 -5.37 -1.20 -17.17
N LYS A 284 -6.49 -1.70 -16.65
CA LYS A 284 -6.51 -3.01 -15.97
C LYS A 284 -6.15 -4.08 -16.98
N LYS A 285 -5.11 -4.86 -16.68
CA LYS A 285 -4.79 -6.05 -17.45
C LYS A 285 -6.01 -7.00 -17.42
N PRO A 286 -6.45 -7.54 -18.56
CA PRO A 286 -7.58 -8.46 -18.58
C PRO A 286 -7.28 -9.65 -17.69
N LYS A 287 -8.23 -10.02 -16.83
CA LYS A 287 -8.07 -11.19 -15.94
C LYS A 287 -7.99 -12.44 -16.81
N ALA A 288 -6.96 -13.27 -16.58
CA ALA A 288 -6.86 -14.56 -17.23
C ALA A 288 -8.09 -15.41 -16.90
N LEU A 289 -8.53 -16.22 -17.87
CA LEU A 289 -9.58 -17.21 -17.63
C LEU A 289 -9.13 -18.18 -16.55
N ARG A 290 -10.06 -18.61 -15.70
CA ARG A 290 -9.77 -19.63 -14.69
C ARG A 290 -9.40 -20.92 -15.40
N LEU A 291 -8.17 -21.38 -15.18
CA LEU A 291 -7.74 -22.70 -15.63
C LEU A 291 -8.27 -23.72 -14.63
N TYR A 292 -8.89 -24.79 -15.14
CA TYR A 292 -9.29 -25.93 -14.34
C TYR A 292 -8.26 -27.04 -14.55
N GLU A 293 -7.84 -27.67 -13.45
CA GLU A 293 -6.99 -28.84 -13.53
C GLU A 293 -7.80 -30.02 -14.08
N PRO A 294 -7.35 -30.64 -15.18
CA PRO A 294 -8.02 -31.83 -15.70
C PRO A 294 -7.89 -32.96 -14.69
N ARG A 295 -9.00 -33.65 -14.41
CA ARG A 295 -9.00 -34.85 -13.58
C ARG A 295 -8.51 -36.04 -14.42
N ILE A 296 -7.19 -36.23 -14.45
CA ILE A 296 -6.53 -37.33 -15.17
C ILE A 296 -6.42 -38.53 -14.22
N GLU A 297 -6.78 -39.72 -14.71
CA GLU A 297 -6.51 -41.00 -14.03
C GLU A 297 -5.15 -41.52 -14.54
N GLU A 298 -4.24 -41.90 -13.64
CA GLU A 298 -2.87 -42.35 -14.02
C GLU A 298 -2.89 -43.63 -14.88
N VAL A 299 -3.87 -44.51 -14.65
CA VAL A 299 -4.04 -45.77 -15.38
C VAL A 299 -5.47 -45.82 -15.93
N PHE A 300 -5.60 -45.81 -17.26
CA PHE A 300 -6.89 -45.82 -17.95
C PHE A 300 -7.19 -47.20 -18.54
N ASP A 301 -8.05 -47.96 -17.87
CA ASP A 301 -8.46 -49.31 -18.31
C ASP A 301 -9.58 -49.30 -19.39
N GLY A 302 -9.97 -48.12 -19.91
CA GLY A 302 -11.10 -47.96 -20.85
C GLY A 302 -12.49 -48.21 -20.23
N ARG A 303 -12.56 -48.72 -19.00
CA ARG A 303 -13.79 -48.98 -18.26
C ARG A 303 -14.05 -47.85 -17.27
N LYS A 304 -15.10 -47.05 -17.51
CA LYS A 304 -15.55 -46.03 -16.55
C LYS A 304 -16.15 -46.71 -15.31
N ARG A 305 -15.35 -46.81 -14.24
CA ARG A 305 -15.85 -47.16 -12.90
C ARG A 305 -16.23 -45.86 -12.21
N ARG A 306 -17.42 -45.80 -11.63
CA ARG A 306 -17.79 -44.65 -10.79
C ARG A 306 -16.90 -44.69 -9.54
N PRO A 307 -16.30 -43.56 -9.12
CA PRO A 307 -15.56 -43.51 -7.87
C PRO A 307 -16.56 -43.75 -6.73
N MET A 308 -16.43 -44.90 -6.08
CA MET A 308 -17.31 -45.36 -5.01
C MET A 308 -16.42 -45.83 -3.86
N GLY A 309 -16.87 -45.61 -2.62
CA GLY A 309 -16.16 -46.12 -1.45
C GLY A 309 -16.04 -47.65 -1.47
N LYS A 310 -14.97 -48.19 -0.87
CA LYS A 310 -14.64 -49.64 -0.90
C LYS A 310 -15.84 -50.53 -0.51
N ALA A 311 -16.54 -50.19 0.57
CA ALA A 311 -17.72 -50.93 1.04
C ALA A 311 -18.87 -50.96 0.00
N ARG A 312 -19.10 -49.85 -0.71
CA ARG A 312 -20.14 -49.81 -1.76
C ARG A 312 -19.73 -50.62 -2.99
N GLN A 313 -18.46 -50.61 -3.36
CA GLN A 313 -17.95 -51.43 -4.47
C GLN A 313 -18.08 -52.92 -4.16
N GLU A 314 -17.74 -53.34 -2.94
CA GLU A 314 -17.91 -54.73 -2.50
C GLU A 314 -19.38 -55.14 -2.50
N HIS A 315 -20.27 -54.27 -2.01
CA HIS A 315 -21.70 -54.54 -2.01
C HIS A 315 -22.26 -54.72 -3.42
N GLU A 316 -21.93 -53.83 -4.38
CA GLU A 316 -22.35 -53.98 -5.77
C GLU A 316 -21.78 -55.25 -6.42
N LYS A 317 -20.52 -55.60 -6.13
CA LYS A 317 -19.90 -56.84 -6.60
C LYS A 317 -20.63 -58.07 -6.08
N LEU A 318 -21.01 -58.09 -4.81
CA LEU A 318 -21.78 -59.17 -4.19
C LEU A 318 -23.20 -59.24 -4.78
N LEU A 319 -23.87 -58.10 -4.96
CA LEU A 319 -25.19 -58.05 -5.60
C LEU A 319 -25.16 -58.57 -7.04
N HIS A 320 -24.12 -58.23 -7.81
CA HIS A 320 -23.97 -58.75 -9.17
C HIS A 320 -23.78 -60.26 -9.16
N LYS A 321 -22.93 -60.80 -8.27
CA LYS A 321 -22.76 -62.26 -8.11
C LYS A 321 -24.08 -62.91 -7.75
N TYR A 322 -24.78 -62.41 -6.73
CA TYR A 322 -26.08 -62.93 -6.29
C TYR A 322 -27.09 -62.98 -7.43
N LYS A 323 -27.26 -61.88 -8.18
CA LYS A 323 -28.18 -61.83 -9.32
C LYS A 323 -27.80 -62.81 -10.43
N ARG A 324 -26.51 -63.01 -10.68
CA ARG A 324 -26.02 -63.95 -11.69
C ARG A 324 -26.29 -65.39 -11.30
N GLU A 325 -25.96 -65.78 -10.06
CA GLU A 325 -26.21 -67.12 -9.54
C GLU A 325 -27.72 -67.41 -9.48
N MET A 326 -28.52 -66.46 -8.98
CA MET A 326 -29.98 -66.57 -8.95
C MET A 326 -30.57 -66.80 -10.36
N LYS A 327 -30.12 -66.03 -11.37
CA LYS A 327 -30.54 -66.23 -12.77
C LYS A 327 -30.05 -67.57 -13.34
N GLY A 328 -28.90 -68.07 -12.89
CA GLY A 328 -28.39 -69.41 -13.22
C GLY A 328 -29.34 -70.50 -12.71
N ALA A 329 -29.58 -70.51 -11.40
CA ALA A 329 -30.43 -71.49 -10.73
C ALA A 329 -31.86 -71.51 -11.29
N ILE A 330 -32.47 -70.34 -11.52
CA ILE A 330 -33.80 -70.26 -12.13
C ILE A 330 -33.82 -70.88 -13.53
N ARG A 331 -32.76 -70.70 -14.33
CA ARG A 331 -32.65 -71.31 -15.67
C ARG A 331 -32.51 -72.82 -15.60
N GLU A 332 -31.89 -73.36 -14.56
CA GLU A 332 -31.77 -74.81 -14.33
C GLU A 332 -33.11 -75.41 -13.88
N ILE A 333 -33.77 -74.81 -12.88
CA ILE A 333 -35.10 -75.25 -12.43
C ILE A 333 -36.09 -75.26 -13.60
N ARG A 334 -36.04 -74.28 -14.50
CA ARG A 334 -36.88 -74.26 -15.72
C ARG A 334 -36.53 -75.40 -16.68
N ARG A 335 -35.26 -75.71 -16.87
CA ARG A 335 -34.81 -76.85 -17.68
C ARG A 335 -35.30 -78.17 -17.06
N ASP A 336 -35.16 -78.35 -15.75
CA ASP A 336 -35.57 -79.55 -15.02
C ASP A 336 -37.09 -79.74 -15.07
N LYS A 337 -37.85 -78.66 -14.86
CA LYS A 337 -39.30 -78.67 -15.02
C LYS A 337 -39.70 -79.12 -16.43
N SER A 338 -39.04 -78.60 -17.47
CA SER A 338 -39.32 -79.01 -18.85
C SER A 338 -39.00 -80.49 -19.08
N PHE A 339 -37.95 -81.00 -18.45
CA PHE A 339 -37.52 -82.38 -18.55
C PHE A 339 -38.50 -83.33 -17.83
N LEU A 340 -38.88 -83.02 -16.58
CA LEU A 340 -39.89 -83.76 -15.83
C LEU A 340 -41.25 -83.76 -16.54
N ALA A 341 -41.64 -82.64 -17.15
CA ALA A 341 -42.88 -82.57 -17.94
C ALA A 341 -42.85 -83.54 -19.13
N LYS A 342 -41.72 -83.63 -19.85
CA LYS A 342 -41.54 -84.61 -20.94
C LYS A 342 -41.60 -86.06 -20.45
N LEU A 343 -40.96 -86.36 -19.31
CA LEU A 343 -41.00 -87.69 -18.70
C LEU A 343 -42.42 -88.09 -18.30
N LYS A 344 -43.13 -87.22 -17.56
CA LYS A 344 -44.52 -87.46 -17.16
C LYS A 344 -45.43 -87.66 -18.38
N LEU A 345 -45.27 -86.85 -19.42
CA LEU A 345 -46.05 -86.99 -20.65
C LEU A 345 -45.81 -88.35 -21.31
N LYS A 346 -44.54 -88.79 -21.39
CA LYS A 346 -44.17 -90.11 -21.94
C LYS A 346 -44.82 -91.25 -21.14
N GLU A 347 -44.79 -91.17 -19.82
CA GLU A 347 -45.42 -92.15 -18.93
C GLU A 347 -46.94 -92.19 -19.12
N THR A 348 -47.61 -91.03 -19.16
CA THR A 348 -49.06 -90.96 -19.40
C THR A 348 -49.45 -91.54 -20.77
N LEU A 349 -48.67 -91.25 -21.81
CA LEU A 349 -48.94 -91.76 -23.16
C LEU A 349 -48.75 -93.28 -23.24
N GLN A 350 -47.74 -93.81 -22.55
CA GLN A 350 -47.54 -95.25 -22.42
C GLN A 350 -48.72 -95.92 -21.70
N ASN A 351 -49.13 -95.40 -20.55
CA ASN A 351 -50.28 -95.90 -19.79
C ASN A 351 -51.58 -95.85 -20.61
N ASP A 352 -51.79 -94.78 -21.39
CA ASP A 352 -52.94 -94.65 -22.29
C ASP A 352 -52.89 -95.65 -23.45
N MET A 353 -51.70 -95.92 -24.01
CA MET A 353 -51.53 -96.97 -25.03
C MET A 353 -51.87 -98.35 -24.47
N GLU A 354 -51.36 -98.69 -23.29
CA GLU A 354 -51.65 -99.95 -22.61
C GLU A 354 -53.15 -100.08 -22.30
N ARG A 355 -53.79 -99.01 -21.80
CA ARG A 355 -55.23 -98.98 -21.57
C ARG A 355 -56.02 -99.18 -22.87
N LYS A 356 -55.66 -98.49 -23.95
CA LYS A 356 -56.30 -98.65 -25.26
C LYS A 356 -56.17 -100.07 -25.80
N GLN A 357 -55.01 -100.70 -25.66
CA GLN A 357 -54.80 -102.09 -26.04
C GLN A 357 -55.72 -103.03 -25.26
N LYS A 358 -55.74 -102.93 -23.92
CA LYS A 358 -56.64 -103.72 -23.05
C LYS A 358 -58.11 -103.52 -23.42
N VAL A 359 -58.55 -102.28 -23.63
CA VAL A 359 -59.93 -101.97 -24.04
C VAL A 359 -60.24 -102.59 -25.41
N LYS A 360 -59.33 -102.51 -26.39
CA LYS A 360 -59.51 -103.11 -27.71
C LYS A 360 -59.63 -104.64 -27.63
N GLU A 361 -58.83 -105.30 -26.77
CA GLU A 361 -58.93 -106.74 -26.51
C GLU A 361 -60.30 -107.10 -25.91
N ILE A 362 -60.75 -106.36 -24.90
CA ILE A 362 -62.08 -106.55 -24.28
C ILE A 362 -63.20 -106.38 -25.32
N PHE A 363 -63.20 -105.29 -26.10
CA PHE A 363 -64.21 -105.08 -27.15
C PHE A 363 -64.14 -106.16 -28.24
N GLY A 364 -62.94 -106.62 -28.61
CA GLY A 364 -62.75 -107.74 -29.53
C GLY A 364 -63.38 -109.03 -29.00
N SER A 365 -63.17 -109.34 -27.73
CA SER A 365 -63.78 -110.50 -27.06
C SER A 365 -65.32 -110.39 -27.00
N ALA A 366 -65.86 -109.21 -26.70
CA ALA A 366 -67.30 -108.96 -26.66
C ALA A 366 -67.94 -109.05 -28.07
N ALA A 367 -67.25 -108.54 -29.10
CA ALA A 367 -67.70 -108.67 -30.49
C ALA A 367 -67.74 -110.14 -30.95
N MET A 368 -66.76 -110.94 -30.52
CA MET A 368 -66.73 -112.38 -30.78
C MET A 368 -67.94 -113.08 -30.13
N GLN A 369 -68.22 -112.80 -28.86
CA GLN A 369 -69.41 -113.29 -28.15
C GLN A 369 -70.73 -112.89 -28.85
N GLN A 370 -70.85 -111.65 -29.32
CA GLN A 370 -72.03 -111.19 -30.05
C GLN A 370 -72.18 -111.91 -31.41
N GLY A 371 -71.06 -112.18 -32.10
CA GLY A 371 -71.02 -112.97 -33.32
C GLY A 371 -71.53 -114.40 -33.10
N GLU A 372 -71.11 -115.04 -32.01
CA GLU A 372 -71.63 -116.36 -31.58
C GLU A 372 -73.13 -116.32 -31.29
N LEU A 373 -73.60 -115.29 -30.57
CA LEU A 373 -75.02 -115.12 -30.27
C LEU A 373 -75.88 -114.90 -31.53
N ARG A 374 -75.38 -114.18 -32.54
CA ARG A 374 -76.05 -114.04 -33.84
C ARG A 374 -76.09 -115.37 -34.60
N LYS A 375 -75.03 -116.18 -34.56
CA LYS A 375 -75.02 -117.54 -35.14
C LYS A 375 -76.06 -118.44 -34.46
N LEU A 376 -76.19 -118.36 -33.13
CA LEU A 376 -77.23 -119.06 -32.38
C LEU A 376 -78.65 -118.61 -32.80
N LYS A 377 -78.88 -117.30 -32.96
CA LYS A 377 -80.18 -116.76 -33.39
C LYS A 377 -80.58 -117.15 -34.83
N ARG A 378 -79.63 -117.37 -35.74
CA ARG A 378 -79.91 -117.83 -37.13
C ARG A 378 -80.25 -119.31 -37.25
N LYS A 379 -79.97 -120.11 -36.22
CA LYS A 379 -80.29 -121.56 -36.16
C LYS A 379 -81.65 -121.84 -35.52
N LYS A 380 -82.31 -120.83 -34.98
CA LYS A 380 -83.73 -120.83 -34.61
C LYS A 380 -84.52 -120.19 -35.74
#